data_AF-A0A260C4F8-F1
#
_entry.id   AF-A0A260C4F8-F1
#
_cell.length_a   1.000
_cell.length_b   1.000
_cell.length_c   1.000
_cell.angle_alpha   90.00
_cell.angle_beta   90.00
_cell.angle_gamma   90.00
#
_symmetry.space_group_name_H-M   'P 1'
#
loop_
_entity.id
_entity.type
_entity.pdbx_description
1 polymer ?
#
loop_
_entity_poly.entity_id
_entity_poly.type
_entity_poly.pdbx_seq_one_letter_code
_entity_poly.pdbx_strand_id
1 'polypeptide(L)'
;MTSKRTSAGDKRARKVQQRRKRLAQQGVSREQHAALVLERSGDPSFVQRRTNADGGRTLSWSKDMVGGAELNDSLEEQRQAFRDKFGRDLGPNDPLFFDPAADTPQEISEENLLADVDSLIDKAREAGENPAYFQAWRDTGFLLTEHNMHLFSASDIDEWNAALERHWDEAAFGPFDDAS
;
A
#
# COMPACT_ATOMS: atom_id res chain seq x y z
N MET A 1 29.15 17.40 -44.78
CA MET A 1 27.80 17.14 -44.24
C MET A 1 27.66 15.64 -43.93
N THR A 2 28.07 15.17 -42.75
CA THR A 2 27.91 13.73 -42.41
C THR A 2 28.09 13.51 -40.91
N SER A 3 27.04 13.69 -40.10
CA SER A 3 26.93 13.09 -38.76
C SER A 3 25.50 13.24 -38.20
N LYS A 4 24.53 12.57 -38.83
CA LYS A 4 23.17 12.42 -38.25
C LYS A 4 22.67 10.97 -38.22
N ARG A 5 23.28 10.05 -38.99
CA ARG A 5 22.84 8.65 -39.09
C ARG A 5 23.31 7.73 -37.95
N THR A 6 24.46 8.00 -37.33
CA THR A 6 25.01 7.18 -36.21
C THR A 6 24.26 7.42 -34.89
N SER A 7 23.96 8.69 -34.57
CA SER A 7 23.21 9.09 -33.37
C SER A 7 21.82 8.44 -33.23
N ALA A 8 21.11 8.24 -34.35
CA ALA A 8 19.78 7.65 -34.35
C ALA A 8 19.81 6.12 -34.11
N GLY A 9 20.86 5.43 -34.60
CA GLY A 9 21.07 3.99 -34.39
C GLY A 9 21.37 3.67 -32.93
N ASP A 10 22.27 4.42 -32.30
CA ASP A 10 22.61 4.27 -30.88
C ASP A 10 21.43 4.53 -29.95
N LYS A 11 20.62 5.56 -30.26
CA LYS A 11 19.39 5.85 -29.49
C LYS A 11 18.39 4.70 -29.56
N ARG A 12 18.23 4.06 -30.73
CA ARG A 12 17.34 2.90 -30.89
C ARG A 12 17.88 1.68 -30.15
N ALA A 13 19.17 1.39 -30.24
CA ALA A 13 19.81 0.28 -29.53
C ALA A 13 19.68 0.41 -28.00
N ARG A 14 19.93 1.60 -27.45
CA ARG A 14 19.73 1.89 -26.02
C ARG A 14 18.28 1.70 -25.59
N LYS A 15 17.31 2.18 -26.38
CA LYS A 15 15.87 1.97 -26.10
C LYS A 15 15.49 0.49 -26.08
N VAL A 16 16.01 -0.32 -27.02
CA VAL A 16 15.75 -1.76 -27.06
C VAL A 16 16.35 -2.47 -25.84
N GLN A 17 17.59 -2.13 -25.46
CA GLN A 17 18.22 -2.67 -24.24
C GLN A 17 17.45 -2.29 -22.97
N GLN A 18 17.08 -1.02 -22.81
CA GLN A 18 16.26 -0.55 -21.68
C GLN A 18 14.93 -1.28 -21.61
N ARG A 19 14.24 -1.46 -22.75
CA ARG A 19 12.98 -2.22 -22.81
C ARG A 19 13.17 -3.67 -22.39
N ARG A 20 14.24 -4.33 -22.87
CA ARG A 20 14.55 -5.72 -22.47
C ARG A 20 14.84 -5.84 -20.98
N LYS A 21 15.63 -4.93 -20.42
CA LYS A 21 15.92 -4.90 -18.98
C LYS A 21 14.64 -4.73 -18.16
N ARG A 22 13.78 -3.78 -18.54
CA ARG A 22 12.49 -3.56 -17.86
C ARG A 22 11.58 -4.78 -17.95
N LEU A 23 11.47 -5.41 -19.13
CA LEU A 23 10.65 -6.63 -19.28
C LEU A 23 11.19 -7.79 -18.45
N ALA A 24 12.51 -7.94 -18.35
CA ALA A 24 13.12 -8.96 -17.50
C ALA A 24 12.84 -8.71 -16.01
N GLN A 25 12.98 -7.45 -15.54
CA GLN A 25 12.64 -7.07 -14.16
C GLN A 25 11.16 -7.32 -13.85
N GLN A 26 10.25 -6.95 -14.77
CA GLN A 26 8.82 -7.24 -14.63
C GLN A 26 8.52 -8.74 -14.64
N GLY A 27 9.29 -9.55 -15.37
CA GLY A 27 9.18 -11.00 -15.32
C GLY A 27 9.54 -11.56 -13.95
N VAL A 28 10.69 -11.15 -13.41
CA VAL A 28 11.17 -11.57 -12.08
C VAL A 28 10.20 -11.15 -10.98
N SER A 29 9.75 -9.88 -10.98
CA SER A 29 8.78 -9.38 -9.99
C SER A 29 7.48 -10.19 -10.02
N ARG A 30 6.97 -10.54 -11.21
CA ARG A 30 5.78 -11.39 -11.35
C ARG A 30 5.99 -12.81 -10.85
N GLU A 31 7.15 -13.41 -11.08
CA GLU A 31 7.48 -14.75 -10.59
C GLU A 31 7.60 -14.77 -9.06
N GLN A 32 8.30 -13.79 -8.48
CA GLN A 32 8.41 -13.62 -7.02
C GLN A 32 7.05 -13.39 -6.38
N HIS A 33 6.25 -12.49 -6.95
CA HIS A 33 4.90 -12.24 -6.50
C HIS A 33 4.01 -13.50 -6.60
N ALA A 34 4.12 -14.27 -7.69
CA ALA A 34 3.36 -15.52 -7.81
C ALA A 34 3.76 -16.54 -6.73
N ALA A 35 5.04 -16.65 -6.40
CA ALA A 35 5.52 -17.49 -5.31
C ALA A 35 4.96 -17.02 -3.96
N LEU A 36 5.01 -15.71 -3.69
CA LEU A 36 4.47 -15.08 -2.49
C LEU A 36 2.96 -15.35 -2.31
N VAL A 37 2.19 -15.22 -3.39
CA VAL A 37 0.76 -15.54 -3.39
C VAL A 37 0.53 -17.01 -3.02
N LEU A 38 1.28 -17.93 -3.63
CA LEU A 38 1.16 -19.36 -3.35
C LEU A 38 1.52 -19.71 -1.90
N GLU A 39 2.53 -19.04 -1.35
CA GLU A 39 2.98 -19.24 0.02
C GLU A 39 1.94 -18.78 1.04
N ARG A 40 1.35 -17.60 0.83
CA ARG A 40 0.51 -16.93 1.85
C ARG A 40 -1.00 -17.17 1.67
N SER A 41 -1.44 -17.67 0.51
CA SER A 41 -2.87 -17.93 0.26
C SER A 41 -3.40 -19.04 1.16
N GLY A 42 -4.41 -18.71 1.98
CA GLY A 42 -5.04 -19.63 2.92
C GLY A 42 -4.29 -19.79 4.24
N ASP A 43 -3.16 -19.10 4.43
CA ASP A 43 -2.44 -19.09 5.69
C ASP A 43 -3.10 -18.08 6.67
N PRO A 44 -3.56 -18.53 7.86
CA PRO A 44 -4.20 -17.66 8.85
C PRO A 44 -3.25 -16.60 9.46
N SER A 45 -1.94 -16.72 9.28
CA SER A 45 -0.95 -15.71 9.67
C SER A 45 -0.94 -14.49 8.75
N PHE A 46 -1.72 -14.47 7.67
CA PHE A 46 -1.80 -13.36 6.72
C PHE A 46 -3.25 -12.93 6.45
N VAL A 47 -3.43 -11.70 5.98
CA VAL A 47 -4.74 -11.20 5.57
C VAL A 47 -5.19 -11.92 4.30
N GLN A 48 -6.39 -12.48 4.32
CA GLN A 48 -6.96 -13.19 3.18
C GLN A 48 -8.03 -12.35 2.49
N ARG A 49 -8.11 -12.46 1.15
CA ARG A 49 -9.16 -11.81 0.35
C ARG A 49 -9.99 -12.84 -0.39
N ARG A 50 -11.31 -12.70 -0.31
CA ARG A 50 -12.26 -13.45 -1.12
C ARG A 50 -13.10 -12.50 -1.97
N THR A 51 -13.26 -12.84 -3.26
CA THR A 51 -14.25 -12.20 -4.12
C THR A 51 -15.61 -12.87 -3.92
N ASN A 52 -16.62 -12.07 -3.65
CA ASN A 52 -18.00 -12.50 -3.44
C ASN A 52 -18.73 -12.65 -4.78
N ALA A 53 -19.86 -13.36 -4.78
CA ALA A 53 -20.63 -13.61 -6.01
C ALA A 53 -21.22 -12.34 -6.64
N ASP A 54 -21.41 -11.29 -5.83
CA ASP A 54 -21.87 -9.96 -6.24
C ASP A 54 -20.74 -9.05 -6.77
N GLY A 55 -19.50 -9.55 -6.84
CA GLY A 55 -18.33 -8.77 -7.23
C GLY A 55 -17.71 -7.98 -6.07
N GLY A 56 -18.32 -7.98 -4.89
CA GLY A 56 -17.76 -7.43 -3.67
C GLY A 56 -16.51 -8.21 -3.22
N ARG A 57 -15.78 -7.64 -2.26
CA ARG A 57 -14.58 -8.25 -1.69
C ARG A 57 -14.74 -8.33 -0.18
N THR A 58 -14.39 -9.47 0.39
CA THR A 58 -14.29 -9.65 1.84
C THR A 58 -12.83 -9.85 2.20
N LEU A 59 -12.36 -9.07 3.17
CA LEU A 59 -11.08 -9.27 3.84
C LEU A 59 -11.31 -10.03 5.15
N SER A 60 -10.42 -10.94 5.47
CA SER A 60 -10.44 -11.71 6.71
C SER A 60 -9.04 -11.90 7.25
N TRP A 61 -8.87 -11.86 8.56
CA TRP A 61 -7.62 -12.10 9.27
C TRP A 61 -7.89 -12.91 10.53
N SER A 62 -6.90 -13.65 11.01
CA SER A 62 -6.99 -14.35 12.30
C SER A 62 -6.72 -13.39 13.46
N LYS A 63 -7.31 -13.68 14.63
CA LYS A 63 -6.88 -13.05 15.90
C LYS A 63 -5.46 -13.45 16.30
N ASP A 64 -5.02 -14.62 15.85
CA ASP A 64 -3.70 -15.17 16.15
C ASP A 64 -2.61 -14.65 15.20
N MET A 65 -2.99 -13.88 14.17
CA MET A 65 -2.05 -13.11 13.37
C MET A 65 -1.35 -12.08 14.27
N VAL A 66 -0.08 -11.79 14.01
CA VAL A 66 0.62 -10.70 14.71
C VAL A 66 -0.15 -9.40 14.49
N GLY A 67 -0.54 -8.72 15.58
CA GLY A 67 -1.37 -7.52 15.52
C GLY A 67 -2.87 -7.78 15.28
N GLY A 68 -3.31 -9.02 15.12
CA GLY A 68 -4.68 -9.37 14.76
C GLY A 68 -5.71 -9.10 15.86
N ALA A 69 -5.30 -9.21 17.14
CA ALA A 69 -6.14 -8.84 18.27
C ALA A 69 -6.31 -7.31 18.33
N GLU A 70 -5.20 -6.58 18.23
CA GLU A 70 -5.15 -5.11 18.25
C GLU A 70 -5.94 -4.50 17.10
N LEU A 71 -5.89 -5.10 15.90
CA LEU A 71 -6.71 -4.71 14.76
C LEU A 71 -8.21 -4.87 15.05
N ASN A 72 -8.61 -5.95 15.71
CA ASN A 72 -10.03 -6.15 16.06
C ASN A 72 -10.50 -5.17 17.13
N ASP A 73 -9.65 -4.89 18.12
CA ASP A 73 -9.95 -3.90 19.16
C ASP A 73 -10.11 -2.50 18.52
N SER A 74 -9.20 -2.11 17.63
CA SER A 74 -9.29 -0.85 16.87
C SER A 74 -10.57 -0.74 16.04
N LEU A 75 -11.03 -1.85 15.44
CA LEU A 75 -12.27 -1.89 14.68
C LEU A 75 -13.52 -1.78 15.55
N GLU A 76 -13.50 -2.34 16.76
CA GLU A 76 -14.61 -2.16 17.71
C GLU A 76 -14.63 -0.73 18.27
N GLU A 77 -13.46 -0.15 18.55
CA GLU A 77 -13.35 1.27 18.90
C GLU A 77 -13.93 2.17 17.80
N GLN A 78 -13.63 1.87 16.54
CA GLN A 78 -14.19 2.60 15.39
C GLN A 78 -15.73 2.45 15.30
N ARG A 79 -16.27 1.25 15.58
CA ARG A 79 -17.73 1.03 15.65
C ARG A 79 -18.36 1.79 16.81
N GLN A 80 -17.69 1.86 17.95
CA GLN A 80 -18.16 2.63 19.10
C GLN A 80 -18.14 4.13 18.79
N ALA A 81 -17.09 4.65 18.15
CA ALA A 81 -17.02 6.03 17.71
C ALA A 81 -18.17 6.39 16.75
N PHE A 82 -18.54 5.46 15.85
CA PHE A 82 -19.72 5.64 14.99
C PHE A 82 -21.02 5.76 15.79
N ARG A 83 -21.23 4.87 16.77
CA ARG A 83 -22.41 4.91 17.65
C ARG A 83 -22.47 6.21 18.44
N ASP A 84 -21.35 6.64 19.00
CA ASP A 84 -21.26 7.86 19.79
C ASP A 84 -21.55 9.10 18.94
N LYS A 85 -21.11 9.11 17.67
CA LYS A 85 -21.33 10.21 16.71
C LYS A 85 -22.77 10.27 16.19
N PHE A 86 -23.35 9.13 15.78
CA PHE A 86 -24.62 9.09 15.03
C PHE A 86 -25.80 8.52 15.82
N GLY A 87 -25.58 8.03 17.04
CA GLY A 87 -26.61 7.51 17.94
C GLY A 87 -27.25 6.19 17.49
N ARG A 88 -26.61 5.45 16.57
CA ARG A 88 -27.10 4.17 16.03
C ARG A 88 -25.94 3.24 15.64
N ASP A 89 -26.24 1.96 15.47
CA ASP A 89 -25.29 0.99 14.92
C ASP A 89 -24.95 1.24 13.44
N LEU A 90 -23.77 0.77 13.04
CA LEU A 90 -23.26 0.80 11.67
C LEU A 90 -24.04 -0.16 10.77
N GLY A 91 -24.65 0.37 9.70
CA GLY A 91 -25.37 -0.37 8.69
C GLY A 91 -24.48 -0.89 7.56
N PRO A 92 -25.03 -1.67 6.62
CA PRO A 92 -24.25 -2.32 5.56
C PRO A 92 -23.63 -1.35 4.54
N ASN A 93 -24.19 -0.15 4.39
CA ASN A 93 -23.70 0.88 3.46
C ASN A 93 -23.04 2.06 4.17
N ASP A 94 -22.91 1.99 5.49
CA ASP A 94 -22.26 3.05 6.26
C ASP A 94 -20.75 2.88 6.20
N PRO A 95 -20.01 3.98 6.04
CA PRO A 95 -18.56 3.93 6.03
C PRO A 95 -18.03 3.60 7.43
N LEU A 96 -17.20 2.56 7.51
CA LEU A 96 -16.50 2.21 8.74
C LEU A 96 -15.53 3.32 9.16
N PHE A 97 -14.78 3.84 8.18
CA PHE A 97 -13.95 5.03 8.33
C PHE A 97 -14.74 6.24 7.80
N PHE A 98 -15.32 7.01 8.73
CA PHE A 98 -16.25 8.10 8.43
C PHE A 98 -15.63 9.47 8.72
N ASP A 99 -16.13 10.51 8.05
CA ASP A 99 -15.78 11.90 8.35
C ASP A 99 -16.36 12.33 9.72
N PRO A 100 -15.53 12.59 10.74
CA PRO A 100 -16.00 12.98 12.07
C PRO A 100 -16.65 14.37 12.10
N ALA A 101 -16.40 15.22 11.10
CA ALA A 101 -17.00 16.54 10.99
C ALA A 101 -18.37 16.52 10.29
N ALA A 102 -18.71 15.44 9.58
CA ALA A 102 -19.99 15.33 8.88
C ALA A 102 -21.17 15.09 9.85
N ASP A 103 -22.33 15.65 9.50
CA ASP A 103 -23.59 15.45 10.24
C ASP A 103 -24.25 14.11 9.91
N THR A 104 -23.91 13.53 8.76
CA THR A 104 -24.37 12.20 8.32
C THR A 104 -23.19 11.31 7.99
N PRO A 105 -23.33 9.96 8.09
CA PRO A 105 -22.26 9.04 7.74
C PRO A 105 -21.81 9.21 6.29
N GLN A 106 -20.58 9.65 6.11
CA GLN A 106 -19.94 9.85 4.82
C GLN A 106 -18.47 9.44 4.92
N GLU A 107 -17.92 8.98 3.81
CA GLU A 107 -16.49 8.65 3.71
C GLU A 107 -15.65 9.90 3.97
N ILE A 108 -14.45 9.69 4.54
CA ILE A 108 -13.47 10.76 4.68
C ILE A 108 -13.13 11.26 3.27
N SER A 109 -13.18 12.57 3.07
CA SER A 109 -12.79 13.16 1.78
C SER A 109 -11.31 12.86 1.49
N GLU A 110 -10.97 12.74 0.21
CA GLU A 110 -9.57 12.53 -0.19
C GLU A 110 -8.67 13.64 0.36
N GLU A 111 -9.11 14.91 0.32
CA GLU A 111 -8.37 16.03 0.88
C GLU A 111 -8.06 15.86 2.38
N ASN A 112 -9.06 15.47 3.18
CA ASN A 112 -8.88 15.28 4.62
C ASN A 112 -7.96 14.08 4.90
N LEU A 113 -8.14 12.98 4.17
CA LEU A 113 -7.28 11.80 4.31
C LEU A 113 -5.83 12.15 3.99
N LEU A 114 -5.58 12.88 2.91
CA LEU A 114 -4.23 13.30 2.53
C LEU A 114 -3.62 14.26 3.56
N ALA A 115 -4.42 15.17 4.13
CA ALA A 115 -3.96 16.06 5.20
C ALA A 115 -3.60 15.29 6.49
N ASP A 116 -4.36 14.26 6.83
CA ASP A 116 -4.05 13.38 7.98
C ASP A 116 -2.73 12.62 7.75
N VAL A 117 -2.49 12.12 6.53
CA VAL A 117 -1.23 11.48 6.15
C VAL A 117 -0.06 12.47 6.21
N ASP A 118 -0.25 13.70 5.72
CA ASP A 118 0.79 14.75 5.81
C ASP A 118 1.14 15.05 7.28
N SER A 119 0.15 15.07 8.18
CA SER A 119 0.38 15.19 9.63
C SER A 119 1.13 13.99 10.23
N LEU A 120 0.89 12.76 9.76
CA LEU A 120 1.65 11.59 10.20
C LEU A 120 3.12 11.65 9.74
N ILE A 121 3.36 12.12 8.51
CA ILE A 121 4.71 12.33 7.98
C ILE A 121 5.48 13.31 8.86
N ASP A 122 4.86 14.43 9.25
CA ASP A 122 5.52 15.44 10.08
C ASP A 122 5.79 14.92 11.50
N LYS A 123 4.85 14.18 12.11
CA LYS A 123 5.06 13.54 13.41
C LYS A 123 6.20 12.51 13.39
N ALA A 124 6.30 11.70 12.34
CA ALA A 124 7.39 10.75 12.18
C ALA A 124 8.75 11.46 12.14
N ARG A 125 8.84 12.58 11.40
CA ARG A 125 10.06 13.41 11.35
C ARG A 125 10.42 14.00 12.71
N GLU A 126 9.43 14.52 13.43
CA GLU A 126 9.63 15.09 14.77
C GLU A 126 10.09 14.03 15.78
N ALA A 127 9.61 12.78 15.63
CA ALA A 127 10.02 11.64 16.45
C ALA A 127 11.39 11.05 16.06
N GLY A 128 11.99 11.51 14.95
CA GLY A 128 13.23 10.93 14.41
C GLY A 128 13.04 9.57 13.74
N GLU A 129 11.81 9.22 13.39
CA GLU A 129 11.46 8.01 12.63
C GLU A 129 11.54 8.27 11.13
N ASN A 130 11.71 7.22 10.32
CA ASN A 130 11.77 7.35 8.87
C ASN A 130 10.35 7.55 8.29
N PRO A 131 10.04 8.72 7.68
CA PRO A 131 8.71 8.99 7.14
C PRO A 131 8.42 8.27 5.81
N ALA A 132 9.38 7.54 5.22
CA ALA A 132 9.27 6.98 3.88
C ALA A 132 8.02 6.13 3.66
N TYR A 133 7.60 5.34 4.66
CA TYR A 133 6.38 4.53 4.60
C TYR A 133 5.11 5.38 4.42
N PHE A 134 4.98 6.46 5.19
CA PHE A 134 3.84 7.38 5.04
C PHE A 134 3.92 8.18 3.74
N GLN A 135 5.12 8.54 3.29
CA GLN A 135 5.31 9.22 2.01
C GLN A 135 5.02 8.30 0.81
N ALA A 136 5.37 7.00 0.89
CA ALA A 136 5.00 6.02 -0.12
C ALA A 136 3.47 5.84 -0.16
N TRP A 137 2.82 5.72 0.99
CA TRP A 137 1.36 5.67 1.07
C TRP A 137 0.72 6.93 0.46
N ARG A 138 1.28 8.11 0.75
CA ARG A 138 0.84 9.39 0.19
C ARG A 138 0.94 9.44 -1.34
N ASP A 139 1.96 8.81 -1.92
CA ASP A 139 2.23 8.79 -3.37
C ASP A 139 1.37 7.74 -4.10
N THR A 140 1.17 6.56 -3.52
CA THR A 140 0.52 5.41 -4.20
C THR A 140 -0.95 5.25 -3.86
N GLY A 141 -1.41 5.80 -2.74
CA GLY A 141 -2.78 5.65 -2.24
C GLY A 141 -3.08 4.31 -1.56
N PHE A 142 -2.08 3.46 -1.35
CA PHE A 142 -2.21 2.21 -0.60
C PHE A 142 -1.01 1.96 0.30
N LEU A 143 -1.23 1.26 1.41
CA LEU A 143 -0.20 0.89 2.38
C LEU A 143 0.08 -0.62 2.27
N LEU A 144 1.31 -0.98 1.88
CA LEU A 144 1.74 -2.37 1.88
C LEU A 144 2.40 -2.73 3.21
N THR A 145 2.07 -3.91 3.70
CA THR A 145 2.68 -4.56 4.85
C THR A 145 2.99 -6.01 4.49
N GLU A 146 3.85 -6.66 5.27
CA GLU A 146 4.11 -8.11 5.16
C GLU A 146 2.81 -8.91 5.17
N HIS A 147 1.83 -8.49 5.96
CA HIS A 147 0.58 -9.20 6.15
C HIS A 147 -0.38 -9.10 4.95
N ASN A 148 -0.24 -8.09 4.08
CA ASN A 148 -1.20 -7.82 3.00
C ASN A 148 -0.60 -7.82 1.58
N MET A 149 0.72 -7.77 1.40
CA MET A 149 1.36 -7.54 0.09
C MET A 149 0.97 -8.58 -0.97
N HIS A 150 0.75 -9.84 -0.58
CA HIS A 150 0.31 -10.92 -1.48
C HIS A 150 -1.11 -10.73 -2.05
N LEU A 151 -1.87 -9.74 -1.55
CA LEU A 151 -3.17 -9.37 -2.09
C LEU A 151 -3.08 -8.33 -3.20
N PHE A 152 -1.94 -7.69 -3.39
CA PHE A 152 -1.73 -6.66 -4.40
C PHE A 152 -1.21 -7.27 -5.69
N SER A 153 -1.10 -6.48 -6.75
CA SER A 153 -0.42 -6.95 -7.96
C SER A 153 1.09 -6.74 -7.86
N ALA A 154 1.87 -7.52 -8.60
CA ALA A 154 3.32 -7.30 -8.72
C ALA A 154 3.67 -5.85 -9.13
N SER A 155 2.83 -5.22 -9.96
CA SER A 155 3.03 -3.80 -10.33
C SER A 155 2.77 -2.83 -9.19
N ASP A 156 1.80 -3.11 -8.31
CA ASP A 156 1.51 -2.25 -7.15
C ASP A 156 2.67 -2.34 -6.14
N ILE A 157 3.24 -3.54 -5.97
CA ILE A 157 4.43 -3.77 -5.13
C ILE A 157 5.64 -3.03 -5.73
N ASP A 158 5.89 -3.16 -7.05
CA ASP A 158 6.97 -2.42 -7.72
C ASP A 158 6.81 -0.90 -7.55
N GLU A 159 5.57 -0.39 -7.65
CA GLU A 159 5.25 1.03 -7.49
C GLU A 159 5.50 1.52 -6.05
N TRP A 160 5.07 0.74 -5.07
CA TRP A 160 5.32 0.99 -3.66
C TRP A 160 6.80 0.99 -3.31
N ASN A 161 7.56 -0.04 -3.74
CA ASN A 161 9.00 -0.12 -3.49
C ASN A 161 9.74 1.06 -4.15
N ALA A 162 9.36 1.44 -5.36
CA ALA A 162 9.93 2.61 -6.02
C ALA A 162 9.58 3.95 -5.33
N ALA A 163 8.43 4.03 -4.65
CA ALA A 163 8.07 5.18 -3.82
C ALA A 163 8.86 5.19 -2.51
N LEU A 164 8.99 4.05 -1.84
CA LEU A 164 9.83 3.89 -0.65
C LEU A 164 11.27 4.28 -0.92
N GLU A 165 11.91 3.69 -1.94
CA GLU A 165 13.31 4.00 -2.32
C GLU A 165 13.54 5.49 -2.57
N ARG A 166 12.55 6.20 -3.13
CA ARG A 166 12.64 7.64 -3.39
C ARG A 166 12.73 8.47 -2.11
N HIS A 167 11.99 8.04 -1.09
CA HIS A 167 11.83 8.77 0.17
C HIS A 167 12.75 8.25 1.28
N TRP A 168 13.35 7.07 1.10
CA TRP A 168 14.21 6.44 2.08
C TRP A 168 15.50 7.23 2.30
N ASP A 169 15.71 7.70 3.53
CA ASP A 169 16.97 8.32 3.92
C ASP A 169 17.98 7.25 4.36
N GLU A 170 18.70 6.70 3.38
CA GLU A 170 19.74 5.70 3.64
C GLU A 170 20.86 6.23 4.54
N ALA A 171 21.14 7.54 4.53
CA ALA A 171 22.18 8.12 5.36
C ALA A 171 21.82 8.11 6.85
N ALA A 172 20.53 8.23 7.17
CA ALA A 172 20.03 8.20 8.53
C ALA A 172 19.64 6.80 9.02
N PHE A 173 19.10 5.95 8.14
CA PHE A 173 18.47 4.67 8.53
C PHE A 173 19.17 3.42 7.97
N GLY A 174 20.26 3.58 7.21
CA GLY A 174 20.95 2.47 6.55
C GLY A 174 20.21 2.01 5.28
N PRO A 175 20.73 0.98 4.59
CA PRO A 175 20.12 0.49 3.36
C PRO A 175 18.70 -0.01 3.63
N PHE A 176 17.79 0.27 2.70
CA PHE A 176 16.47 -0.34 2.71
C PHE A 176 16.63 -1.85 2.54
N ASP A 177 16.25 -2.62 3.56
CA ASP A 177 16.27 -4.09 3.52
C ASP A 177 14.84 -4.58 3.20
N ASP A 178 14.59 -4.94 1.95
CA ASP A 178 13.32 -5.49 1.42
C ASP A 178 13.08 -6.95 1.88
N ALA A 179 13.77 -7.37 2.94
CA ALA A 179 13.82 -8.74 3.43
C ALA A 179 13.21 -8.83 4.84
N SER A 180 11.89 -8.63 4.93
CA SER A 180 11.05 -9.15 6.02
C SER A 180 9.67 -9.46 5.45
#